data_AF-A0A4Q5QML9-F1
#
_entry.id   AF-A0A4Q5QML9-F1
#
_cell.length_a   1.000
_cell.length_b   1.000
_cell.length_c   1.000
_cell.angle_alpha   90.00
_cell.angle_beta   90.00
_cell.angle_gamma   90.00
#
_symmetry.space_group_name_H-M   'P 1'
#
loop_
_entity.id
_entity.type
_entity.pdbx_description
1 polymer ?
#
loop_
_entity_poly.entity_id
_entity_poly.type
_entity_poly.pdbx_seq_one_letter_code
_entity_poly.pdbx_strand_id
1 'polypeptide(L)' 'MDYINETPVASLIFIFTIVTSIYAFNDNGLFGKFMLHPYSISRRRNLYTLITSGLIHADWMHLIFNMMT' A
#
# COMPACT_ATOMS: atom_id res chain seq x y z
N MET A 1 22.77 -5.18 -2.84
CA MET A 1 22.84 -4.56 -1.50
C MET A 1 23.05 -3.06 -1.59
N ASP A 2 23.65 -2.57 -2.67
CA ASP A 2 23.89 -1.13 -2.89
C ASP A 2 22.60 -0.30 -2.85
N TYR A 3 21.52 -0.72 -3.52
CA TYR A 3 20.24 0.03 -3.48
C TYR A 3 19.66 0.24 -2.09
N ILE A 4 19.81 -0.72 -1.17
CA ILE A 4 19.31 -0.56 0.21
C ILE A 4 20.16 0.44 0.98
N ASN A 5 21.45 0.57 0.66
CA ASN A 5 22.34 1.52 1.32
C ASN A 5 22.25 2.92 0.70
N GLU A 6 22.10 3.01 -0.62
CA GLU A 6 22.01 4.27 -1.38
C GLU A 6 20.60 4.89 -1.31
N THR A 7 19.55 4.07 -1.37
CA THR A 7 18.14 4.51 -1.31
C THR A 7 17.34 3.72 -0.25
N PRO A 8 17.74 3.79 1.03
CA PRO A 8 17.16 2.97 2.10
C PRO A 8 15.65 3.18 2.28
N VAL A 9 15.20 4.44 2.24
CA VAL A 9 13.79 4.80 2.47
C VAL A 9 12.91 4.31 1.31
N ALA A 10 13.33 4.55 0.07
CA ALA A 10 12.60 4.13 -1.11
C ALA A 10 12.53 2.59 -1.19
N SER A 11 13.64 1.91 -0.92
CA SER A 11 13.71 0.45 -0.85
C SER A 11 12.74 -0.13 0.18
N LEU A 12 12.64 0.50 1.35
CA LEU A 12 11.71 0.08 2.40
C LEU A 12 10.25 0.25 1.96
N ILE A 13 9.88 1.42 1.41
CA ILE A 13 8.52 1.67 0.91
C ILE A 13 8.18 0.68 -0.20
N PHE A 14 9.10 0.44 -1.13
CA PHE A 14 8.91 -0.48 -2.25
C PHE A 14 8.61 -1.91 -1.77
N ILE A 15 9.45 -2.45 -0.88
CA ILE A 15 9.24 -3.78 -0.30
C ILE A 15 7.92 -3.84 0.45
N PHE A 16 7.62 -2.81 1.25
CA PHE A 16 6.39 -2.77 2.04
C PHE A 16 5.15 -2.78 1.15
N THR A 17 5.12 -1.95 0.11
CA THR A 17 4.02 -1.89 -0.87
C THR A 17 3.76 -3.23 -1.55
N ILE A 18 4.81 -3.95 -1.94
CA ILE A 18 4.68 -5.29 -2.55
C ILE A 18 4.07 -6.26 -1.55
N VAL A 19 4.63 -6.34 -0.34
CA VAL A 19 4.16 -7.28 0.69
C VAL A 19 2.72 -6.99 1.10
N THR A 20 2.37 -5.72 1.36
CA THR A 20 1.01 -5.34 1.75
C THR A 20 0.01 -5.56 0.64
N SER A 21 0.39 -5.31 -0.62
CA SER A 21 -0.50 -5.55 -1.76
C SER A 21 -0.77 -7.04 -1.97
N ILE A 22 0.25 -7.90 -1.89
CA ILE A 22 0.08 -9.35 -2.01
C ILE A 22 -0.79 -9.90 -0.87
N TYR A 23 -0.60 -9.41 0.35
CA TYR A 23 -1.42 -9.83 1.48
C TYR A 23 -2.88 -9.36 1.33
N ALA A 24 -3.10 -8.13 0.85
CA ALA A 24 -4.43 -7.59 0.57
C ALA A 24 -5.16 -8.29 -0.57
N PHE A 25 -4.45 -8.79 -1.60
CA PHE A 25 -5.07 -9.59 -2.67
C PHE A 25 -5.72 -10.88 -2.18
N ASN A 26 -5.18 -11.46 -1.09
CA ASN A 26 -5.68 -12.72 -0.54
C ASN A 26 -6.73 -12.51 0.57
N ASP A 27 -6.85 -11.31 1.14
CA ASP A 27 -7.76 -11.00 2.24
C ASP A 27 -8.60 -9.74 1.94
N ASN A 28 -9.84 -9.97 1.51
CA ASN A 28 -10.82 -8.91 1.24
C ASN A 28 -11.14 -8.05 2.49
N GLY A 29 -11.05 -8.62 3.69
CA GLY A 29 -11.27 -7.89 4.93
C GLY A 29 -10.11 -6.94 5.23
N LEU A 30 -8.88 -7.35 4.96
CA LEU A 30 -7.71 -6.49 5.05
C LEU A 30 -7.73 -5.40 3.97
N PHE A 31 -8.04 -5.78 2.73
CA PHE A 31 -8.20 -4.82 1.63
C PHE A 31 -9.19 -3.71 2.00
N GLY A 32 -10.38 -4.07 2.49
CA GLY A 32 -11.38 -3.10 2.94
C GLY A 32 -10.93 -2.23 4.11
N LYS A 33 -10.10 -2.76 5.04
CA LYS A 33 -9.56 -1.97 6.16
C LYS A 33 -8.53 -0.94 5.73
N PHE A 34 -7.71 -1.25 4.73
CA PHE A 34 -6.66 -0.38 4.22
C PHE A 34 -7.11 0.53 3.09
N MET A 35 -8.24 0.23 2.46
CA MET A 35 -8.88 1.06 1.46
C MET A 35 -9.30 2.42 2.04
N LEU A 36 -9.12 3.47 1.25
CA LEU A 36 -9.50 4.82 1.63
C LEU A 36 -11.00 4.90 1.89
N HIS A 37 -11.39 5.42 3.06
CA HIS A 37 -12.80 5.63 3.39
C HIS A 37 -13.06 7.11 3.72
N PRO A 38 -13.34 7.96 2.70
CA PRO A 38 -13.46 9.42 2.86
C PRO A 38 -14.48 9.84 3.92
N TYR A 39 -15.59 9.11 4.03
CA TYR A 39 -16.61 9.37 5.04
C TYR A 39 -16.09 9.20 6.48
N SER A 40 -15.25 8.19 6.73
CA SER A 40 -14.62 8.01 8.04
C SER A 40 -13.60 9.10 8.33
N ILE A 41 -12.79 9.46 7.33
CA ILE A 41 -11.74 10.49 7.46
C ILE A 41 -12.35 11.85 7.78
N SER A 42 -13.44 12.23 7.12
CA SER A 42 -14.20 13.46 7.40
C SER A 42 -14.64 13.53 8.88
N ARG A 43 -14.91 12.37 9.49
CA ARG A 43 -15.28 12.24 10.91
C ARG A 43 -14.10 11.91 11.83
N ARG A 44 -12.86 12.14 11.37
CA ARG A 44 -11.60 11.86 12.08
C ARG A 44 -11.45 10.40 12.54
N ARG A 45 -12.04 9.45 11.80
CA ARG A 45 -11.88 8.01 12.00
C ARG A 45 -11.06 7.42 10.86
N ASN A 46 -10.35 6.33 11.14
CA ASN A 46 -9.59 5.57 10.16
C ASN A 46 -8.58 6.43 9.37
N LEU A 47 -7.93 7.41 10.03
CA LEU A 47 -6.97 8.31 9.38
C LEU A 47 -5.78 7.57 8.77
N TYR A 48 -5.44 6.39 9.31
CA TYR A 48 -4.41 5.52 8.75
C TYR A 48 -4.69 5.13 7.29
N THR A 49 -5.97 5.13 6.86
CA THR A 49 -6.36 4.83 5.48
C THR A 49 -5.83 5.82 4.46
N LEU A 50 -5.44 7.04 4.87
CA LEU A 50 -4.79 8.02 3.99
C LEU A 50 -3.42 7.54 3.49
N ILE A 51 -2.71 6.76 4.31
CA ILE A 51 -1.39 6.24 3.98
C ILE A 51 -1.53 4.81 3.47
N THR A 52 -2.28 3.96 4.17
CA THR A 52 -2.40 2.54 3.81
C THR A 52 -3.06 2.34 2.45
N SER A 53 -3.95 3.24 2.01
CA SER A 53 -4.57 3.13 0.70
C SER A 53 -3.58 3.27 -0.46
N GLY A 54 -2.47 3.98 -0.25
CA GLY A 54 -1.40 4.10 -1.24
C GLY A 54 -0.43 2.91 -1.27
N LEU A 55 -0.49 2.03 -0.27
CA LEU A 55 0.38 0.85 -0.13
C LEU A 55 -0.28 -0.44 -0.62
N ILE A 56 -1.60 -0.43 -0.83
CA ILE A 56 -2.37 -1.57 -1.34
C ILE A 56 -2.84 -1.32 -2.77
N HIS A 57 -2.93 -2.39 -3.54
CA HIS A 57 -3.43 -2.37 -4.91
C HIS A 57 -4.62 -3.33 -5.03
N ALA A 58 -5.43 -3.19 -6.08
CA ALA A 58 -6.62 -4.02 -6.29
C ALA A 58 -6.33 -5.32 -7.05
N ASP A 59 -5.33 -5.33 -7.94
CA ASP A 59 -4.93 -6.50 -8.71
C ASP A 59 -3.46 -6.44 -9.14
N TRP A 60 -2.99 -7.57 -9.67
CA TRP A 60 -1.61 -7.76 -10.12
C TRP A 60 -1.18 -6.78 -11.21
N MET A 61 -2.06 -6.40 -12.14
CA MET A 61 -1.70 -5.46 -13.21
C MET A 61 -1.44 -4.07 -12.64
N HIS A 62 -2.32 -3.57 -11.76
CA HIS A 62 -2.13 -2.28 -11.10
C HIS A 62 -0.84 -2.25 -10.25
N LEU A 63 -0.56 -3.32 -9.51
CA LEU A 63 0.67 -3.41 -8.71
C LEU A 63 1.90 -3.39 -9.61
N ILE A 64 1.95 -4.23 -10.65
CA ILE A 64 3.12 -4.34 -11.54
C ILE A 64 3.38 -3.02 -12.27
N PHE A 65 2.33 -2.35 -12.78
CA PHE A 65 2.48 -1.08 -13.48
C PHE A 65 3.14 0.00 -12.58
N ASN A 66 2.69 0.12 -11.34
CA ASN A 66 3.26 1.09 -10.39
C ASN A 66 4.68 0.73 -9.93
N MET A 67 5.06 -0.54 -9.92
CA MET A 67 6.43 -0.92 -9.56
C MET A 67 7.43 -0.68 -10.71
N MET A 68 6.94 -0.56 -11.94
CA MET A 68 7.75 -0.38 -13.15
C MET A 68 7.78 1.07 -13.66
N THR A 69 6.96 1.96 -13.10
CA THR A 69 6.82 3.37 -13.49
C THR A 69 7.23 4.27 -12.35
#